data_AF-A0A954N601-F1
#
_entry.id   AF-A0A954N601-F1
#
_cell.length_a   1.000
_cell.length_b   1.000
_cell.length_c   1.000
_cell.angle_alpha   90.00
_cell.angle_beta   90.00
_cell.angle_gamma   90.00
#
_symmetry.space_group_name_H-M   'P 1'
#
loop_
_entity.id
_entity.type
_entity.pdbx_description
1 polymer ?
#
loop_
_entity_poly.entity_id
_entity_poly.type
_entity_poly.pdbx_seq_one_letter_code
_entity_poly.pdbx_strand_id
1 'polypeptide(L)' 'MSIPQVAIVGRPNVGKSSLLNWLTRKRISVVDSVAGVTRDR' A
#
# COMPACT_ATOMS: atom_id res chain seq x y z
N MET A 1 0.82 10.12 25.18
CA MET A 1 1.75 10.33 24.06
C MET A 1 1.01 10.03 22.77
N SER A 2 1.06 10.92 21.77
CA SER A 2 0.49 10.66 20.45
C SER A 2 1.39 9.69 19.68
N ILE A 3 0.79 8.74 18.96
CA ILE A 3 1.53 7.84 18.08
C ILE A 3 2.01 8.64 16.85
N PRO A 4 3.31 8.61 16.50
CA PRO A 4 3.80 9.28 15.30
C PRO A 4 3.16 8.69 14.03
N GLN A 5 2.76 9.57 13.10
CA GLN A 5 2.23 9.17 11.80
C GLN A 5 3.30 9.39 10.72
N VAL A 6 3.45 8.41 9.82
CA VAL A 6 4.46 8.42 8.75
C VAL A 6 3.78 8.11 7.42
N ALA A 7 4.09 8.89 6.37
CA ALA A 7 3.62 8.67 5.01
C ALA A 7 4.74 8.12 4.11
N ILE A 8 4.45 7.10 3.31
CA ILE A 8 5.37 6.52 2.32
C ILE A 8 4.92 6.97 0.92
N VAL A 9 5.74 7.79 0.23
CA VAL A 9 5.44 8.35 -1.09
C VAL A 9 6.46 7.92 -2.14
N GLY A 10 6.06 7.89 -3.41
CA GLY A 10 6.95 7.51 -4.52
C GLY A 10 6.18 7.04 -5.76
N ARG A 11 6.89 6.90 -6.90
CA ARG A 11 6.30 6.50 -8.20
C ARG A 11 5.53 5.16 -8.12
N PRO A 12 4.57 4.90 -9.02
CA PRO A 12 3.90 3.59 -9.09
C PRO A 12 4.91 2.43 -9.14
N ASN A 13 4.59 1.32 -8.50
CA ASN A 13 5.38 0.06 -8.53
C ASN A 13 6.81 0.10 -7.93
N VAL A 14 7.23 1.17 -7.24
CA VAL A 14 8.56 1.24 -6.59
C VAL A 14 8.71 0.43 -5.28
N GLY A 15 7.77 -0.47 -4.98
CA GLY A 15 7.87 -1.35 -3.80
C GLY A 15 7.37 -0.75 -2.47
N LYS A 16 6.59 0.33 -2.49
CA LYS A 16 6.00 0.96 -1.28
C LYS A 16 5.23 -0.05 -0.40
N SER A 17 4.41 -0.91 -1.02
CA SER A 17 3.65 -1.95 -0.32
C SER A 17 4.53 -3.04 0.29
N SER A 18 5.64 -3.37 -0.38
CA SER A 18 6.65 -4.32 0.14
C SER A 18 7.32 -3.77 1.40
N LEU A 19 7.68 -2.48 1.40
CA LEU A 19 8.26 -1.80 2.57
C LEU A 19 7.26 -1.78 3.74
N LEU A 20 5.99 -1.46 3.48
CA LEU A 20 4.95 -1.45 4.52
C LEU A 20 4.75 -2.84 5.15
N ASN A 21 4.69 -3.90 4.34
CA ASN A 21 4.54 -5.27 4.85
C ASN A 21 5.75 -5.73 5.65
N TRP A 22 6.96 -5.34 5.24
CA TRP A 22 8.18 -5.64 5.97
C TRP A 22 8.20 -4.97 7.35
N LEU A 23 7.88 -3.66 7.39
CA LEU A 23 7.83 -2.89 8.64
C LEU A 23 6.77 -3.41 9.62
N THR A 24 5.62 -3.83 9.09
CA THR A 24 4.48 -4.24 9.92
C THR A 24 4.50 -5.73 10.29
N ARG A 25 5.45 -6.51 9.74
CA ARG A 25 5.53 -7.99 9.82
C ARG A 25 4.18 -8.71 9.61
N LYS A 26 3.27 -8.03 8.90
CA LYS A 26 1.91 -8.45 8.59
C LYS A 26 1.67 -8.10 7.13
N ARG A 27 0.92 -8.93 6.40
CA ARG A 27 0.49 -8.59 5.03
C ARG A 27 -0.69 -7.61 5.11
N ILE A 28 -0.41 -6.38 5.54
CA ILE A 28 -1.42 -5.30 5.65
C ILE A 28 -1.72 -4.74 4.27
N SER A 29 -0.80 -4.83 3.30
CA SER A 29 -1.11 -4.49 1.93
C SER A 29 -1.99 -5.58 1.30
N VAL A 30 -3.29 -5.54 1.59
CA VAL A 30 -4.30 -5.99 0.63
C VAL A 30 -4.28 -4.92 -0.46
N VAL A 31 -3.31 -5.03 -1.37
CA VAL A 31 -3.43 -4.37 -2.67
C VAL A 31 -4.57 -5.14 -3.31
N ASP A 32 -5.75 -4.53 -3.35
CA ASP A 32 -6.82 -5.02 -4.19
C ASP A 32 -6.23 -5.07 -5.61
N SER A 33 -6.00 -6.29 -6.11
CA SER A 33 -5.31 -6.53 -7.37
C SER A 33 -6.23 -6.33 -8.57
N VAL A 34 -7.36 -5.66 -8.40
CA VAL A 34 -8.24 -5.29 -9.51
C VAL A 34 -7.59 -4.12 -10.28
N ALA A 35 -6.61 -4.47 -11.11
CA ALA A 35 -6.33 -3.71 -12.31
C ALA A 35 -7.54 -3.91 -13.25
N GLY A 36 -8.30 -2.84 -13.49
CA GLY A 36 -9.40 -2.87 -14.46
C GLY A 36 -10.77 -3.22 -13.89
N VAL A 37 -11.28 -2.43 -12.93
CA VAL A 37 -12.72 -2.15 -12.97
C VAL A 37 -12.95 -1.27 -14.20
N THR A 38 -13.22 -1.91 -15.34
CA THR A 38 -13.88 -1.23 -16.45
C THR A 38 -15.15 -0.63 -15.89
N ARG A 39 -15.15 0.69 -15.72
CA ARG A 39 -16.35 1.45 -15.43
C ARG A 39 -17.05 1.69 -16.76
N ASP A 40 -17.72 0.65 -17.25
CA ASP A 40 -18.75 0.71 -18.30
C ASP A 40 -19.77 -0.40 -18.03
N ARG A 41 -20.60 -0.16 -17.01
CA ARG A 41 -22.05 -0.37 -16.95
C ARG A 41 -22.56 0.04 -15.57
#